data_AF-A0A0S3TWD3-F1
#
_entry.id   AF-A0A0S3TWD3-F1
#
_cell.length_a   1.000
_cell.length_b   1.000
_cell.length_c   1.000
_cell.angle_alpha   90.00
_cell.angle_beta   90.00
_cell.angle_gamma   90.00
#
_symmetry.space_group_name_H-M   'P 1'
#
loop_
_entity.id
_entity.type
_entity.pdbx_description
1 polymer ?
#
loop_
_entity_poly.entity_id
_entity_poly.type
_entity_poly.pdbx_seq_one_letter_code
_entity_poly.pdbx_strand_id
1 'polypeptide(L)' 'MKPDYLAMTRAELRAYVLSHHEDTEAFHVLADRILADPNLKVYSPEDVDRFPEIYEEHRKRKEAEKNSGESEQN' A
#
# COMPACT_ATOMS: atom_id res chain seq x y z
N MET A 1 -3.95 -21.23 -17.45
CA MET A 1 -4.30 -21.47 -16.03
C MET A 1 -4.32 -20.12 -15.35
N LYS A 2 -5.35 -19.82 -14.55
CA LYS A 2 -5.34 -18.60 -13.74
C LYS A 2 -4.39 -18.78 -12.55
N PRO A 3 -3.59 -17.77 -12.20
CA PRO A 3 -2.80 -17.80 -10.98
C PRO A 3 -3.70 -17.80 -9.74
N ASP A 4 -3.18 -18.30 -8.62
CA ASP A 4 -3.83 -18.13 -7.32
C ASP A 4 -3.51 -16.75 -6.75
N TYR A 5 -4.44 -15.80 -6.90
CA TYR A 5 -4.28 -14.42 -6.44
C TYR A 5 -4.22 -14.31 -4.91
N LEU A 6 -4.78 -15.27 -4.17
CA LEU A 6 -4.77 -15.27 -2.71
C LEU A 6 -3.40 -15.71 -2.18
N ALA A 7 -2.75 -16.64 -2.86
CA ALA A 7 -1.41 -17.12 -2.55
C ALA A 7 -0.30 -16.10 -2.85
N MET A 8 -0.53 -15.15 -3.78
CA MET A 8 0.42 -14.10 -4.10
C MET A 8 0.59 -13.11 -2.95
N THR A 9 1.79 -12.55 -2.80
CA THR A 9 2.00 -11.35 -1.97
C THR A 9 1.33 -10.12 -2.59
N ARG A 10 1.09 -9.06 -1.80
CA ARG A 10 0.52 -7.80 -2.31
C ARG A 10 1.36 -7.20 -3.45
N ALA A 11 2.69 -7.35 -3.38
CA ALA A 11 3.60 -6.83 -4.39
C ALA A 11 3.48 -7.60 -5.72
N GLU A 12 3.42 -8.94 -5.66
CA GLU A 12 3.26 -9.80 -6.83
C GLU A 12 1.90 -9.62 -7.49
N LEU A 13 0.83 -9.56 -6.70
CA LEU A 13 -0.52 -9.32 -7.22
C LEU A 13 -0.62 -7.95 -7.90
N ARG A 14 0.02 -6.92 -7.33
CA ARG A 14 0.09 -5.60 -7.96
C ARG A 14 0.85 -5.64 -9.30
N ALA A 15 2.00 -6.30 -9.35
CA ALA A 15 2.76 -6.45 -10.60
C ALA A 15 1.97 -7.23 -11.67
N TYR A 16 1.21 -8.24 -11.25
CA TYR A 16 0.34 -9.00 -12.12
C TYR A 16 -0.80 -8.14 -12.69
N VAL A 17 -1.54 -7.41 -11.86
CA VAL A 17 -2.63 -6.52 -12.31
C VAL A 17 -2.12 -5.46 -13.29
N LEU A 18 -0.91 -4.92 -13.08
CA LEU A 18 -0.31 -3.94 -13.99
C LEU A 18 0.05 -4.53 -15.36
N SER A 19 0.44 -5.81 -15.41
CA SER A 19 0.71 -6.52 -16.67
C SER A 19 -0.55 -7.10 -17.33
N HIS A 20 -1.62 -7.29 -16.56
CA HIS A 20 -2.89 -7.90 -16.99
C HIS A 20 -4.06 -6.99 -16.63
N HIS A 21 -4.08 -5.78 -17.20
CA HIS A 21 -5.10 -4.77 -16.92
C HIS A 21 -6.53 -5.20 -17.28
N GLU A 22 -6.69 -6.18 -18.16
CA GLU A 22 -7.98 -6.76 -18.57
C GLU A 22 -8.54 -7.76 -17.52
N ASP A 23 -7.69 -8.25 -16.62
CA ASP A 23 -8.06 -9.21 -15.58
C ASP A 23 -8.68 -8.49 -14.39
N THR A 24 -9.99 -8.21 -14.51
CA THR A 24 -10.77 -7.54 -13.48
C THR A 24 -10.85 -8.34 -12.18
N GLU A 25 -10.72 -9.66 -12.23
CA GLU A 25 -10.70 -10.51 -11.03
C GLU A 25 -9.46 -10.22 -10.19
N ALA A 26 -8.28 -10.20 -10.81
CA ALA A 26 -7.04 -9.84 -10.13
C ALA A 26 -7.08 -8.42 -9.54
N PHE A 27 -7.72 -7.48 -10.25
CA PHE A 27 -7.94 -6.12 -9.75
C PHE A 27 -8.83 -6.11 -8.50
N HIS A 28 -9.96 -6.82 -8.51
CA HIS A 28 -10.85 -6.88 -7.34
C HIS A 28 -10.15 -7.49 -6.13
N VAL A 29 -9.39 -8.58 -6.31
CA VAL A 29 -8.63 -9.19 -5.20
C VAL A 29 -7.60 -8.22 -4.63
N LEU A 30 -6.93 -7.43 -5.50
CA LEU A 30 -5.99 -6.40 -5.05
C LEU A 30 -6.71 -5.27 -4.29
N ALA A 31 -7.85 -4.80 -4.80
CA ALA A 31 -8.65 -3.75 -4.18
C ALA A 31 -9.17 -4.18 -2.80
N ASP A 32 -9.75 -5.37 -2.70
CA ASP A 32 -10.25 -5.93 -1.44
C ASP A 32 -9.12 -6.04 -0.40
N ARG A 33 -7.93 -6.51 -0.82
CA ARG A 33 -6.76 -6.61 0.08
C ARG A 33 -6.26 -5.24 0.53
N ILE A 34 -6.36 -4.20 -0.31
CA ILE A 34 -6.01 -2.82 0.07
C ILE A 34 -7.05 -2.27 1.06
N LEU A 35 -8.34 -2.46 0.79
CA LEU A 35 -9.44 -2.00 1.64
C LEU A 35 -9.49 -2.73 2.99
N ALA A 36 -9.02 -3.98 3.05
CA ALA A 36 -8.89 -4.75 4.28
C ALA A 36 -7.69 -4.32 5.14
N ASP A 37 -6.76 -3.50 4.63
CA ASP A 37 -5.61 -3.01 5.40
C ASP A 37 -6.09 -1.95 6.40
N PRO A 38 -6.03 -2.21 7.73
CA PRO A 38 -6.49 -1.26 8.74
C PRO A 38 -5.64 0.00 8.79
N ASN A 39 -4.45 -0.01 8.18
CA ASN A 39 -3.58 1.16 8.07
C ASN A 39 -3.80 1.95 6.77
N LEU A 40 -4.82 1.60 5.98
CA LEU A 40 -5.15 2.33 4.76
C LEU A 40 -5.55 3.77 5.12
N LYS A 41 -4.71 4.73 4.72
CA LYS A 41 -5.04 6.16 4.75
C LYS A 41 -5.64 6.56 3.41
N VAL A 42 -6.94 6.85 3.42
CA VAL A 42 -7.66 7.43 2.28
C VAL A 42 -7.63 8.94 2.43
N TYR A 43 -7.19 9.63 1.37
CA TYR A 43 -7.18 11.09 1.31
C TYR A 43 -8.34 11.58 0.46
N SER A 44 -8.95 12.66 0.89
CA SER A 44 -10.03 13.34 0.18
C SER A 44 -9.48 14.34 -0.84
N PRO A 45 -10.29 14.80 -1.81
CA PRO A 45 -9.88 15.86 -2.72
C PRO A 45 -9.50 17.17 -1.99
N GLU A 46 -10.09 17.43 -0.83
CA GLU A 46 -9.78 18.59 0.03
C GLU A 46 -8.37 18.50 0.64
N ASP A 47 -7.81 17.29 0.71
CA ASP A 47 -6.43 17.07 1.17
C ASP A 47 -5.38 17.41 0.11
N VAL A 48 -5.78 17.66 -1.14
CA VAL A 48 -4.85 18.02 -2.22
C VAL A 48 -4.08 19.29 -1.89
N ASP A 49 -4.75 20.28 -1.31
CA ASP A 49 -4.12 21.55 -0.91
C ASP A 49 -3.10 21.36 0.23
N ARG A 50 -3.24 20.27 1.00
CA ARG A 50 -2.36 19.89 2.11
C ARG A 50 -1.40 18.75 1.75
N PHE A 51 -1.31 18.39 0.48
CA PHE A 51 -0.48 17.29 0.02
C PHE A 51 0.99 17.44 0.45
N PRO A 52 1.62 18.64 0.39
CA PRO A 52 2.99 18.83 0.87
C PRO A 52 3.17 18.46 2.34
N GLU A 53 2.25 18.87 3.21
CA GLU A 53 2.29 18.61 4.65
C GLU A 53 2.06 17.13 4.95
N ILE A 54 1.10 16.51 4.26
CA ILE A 54 0.80 15.08 4.37
C ILE A 54 2.02 14.24 3.97
N TYR A 55 2.71 14.63 2.90
CA TYR A 55 3.92 13.96 2.43
C TYR A 55 5.05 14.05 3.46
N GLU A 56 5.30 15.24 4.02
CA GLU A 56 6.32 15.44 5.06
C GLU A 56 6.02 14.66 6.34
N GLU A 57 4.75 14.60 6.77
CA GLU A 57 4.34 13.78 7.92
C GLU A 57 4.60 12.29 7.66
N HIS A 58 4.28 11.80 6.46
CA HIS A 58 4.55 10.42 6.07
C HIS A 58 6.05 10.09 6.05
N ARG A 59 6.87 11.01 5.54
CA ARG A 59 8.34 10.86 5.51
C ARG A 59 8.90 10.77 6.93
N LYS A 60 8.52 11.70 7.80
CA LYS A 60 8.95 11.72 9.21
C LYS A 60 8.51 10.47 9.98
N ARG A 61 7.29 9.99 9.76
CA ARG A 61 6.79 8.76 10.40
C ARG A 61 7.65 7.55 10.02
N LYS A 62 7.97 7.40 8.72
CA LYS A 62 8.86 6.32 8.26
C LYS A 62 10.29 6.42 8.80
N GLU A 63 10.81 7.64 8.92
CA GLU A 63 12.15 7.87 9.51
C GLU A 63 12.17 7.54 11.01
N ALA A 64 11.11 7.89 11.74
CA ALA A 64 10.98 7.57 13.16
C ALA A 64 10.82 6.05 13.39
N GLU A 65 9.99 5.37 12.59
CA GLU A 65 9.81 3.91 12.64
C GLU A 65 11.11 3.16 12.37
N LYS A 66 11.95 3.68 11.46
CA LYS A 66 13.27 3.12 11.16
C LYS A 66 14.24 3.31 12.33
N ASN A 67 14.26 4.50 12.93
CA ASN A 67 15.17 4.81 14.04
C ASN A 67 14.76 4.15 15.37
N SER A 68 13.47 3.87 15.61
CA SER A 68 13.01 3.18 16.83
C SER A 68 13.28 1.67 16.83
N GLY A 69 13.49 1.06 15.66
CA GLY A 69 13.85 -0.36 15.55
C GLY A 69 15.33 -0.66 15.83
N GLU A 70 16.19 0.36 15.85
CA GLU A 70 17.64 0.21 16.07
C GLU A 70 18.05 0.31 17.55
N SER A 71 17.14 0.69 18.45
CA SER A 71 17.44 0.90 19.89
C SER A 71 17.27 -0.33 20.80
N GLU A 72 16.83 -1.48 20.29
CA GLU A 72 16.71 -2.73 21.08
C GLU A 72 17.88 -3.72 20.88
N GLN A 73 18.91 -3.34 20.11
CA GLN A 73 20.14 -4.15 19.95
C GLN A 73 21.38 -3.33 20.34
N ASN A 74 21.48 -2.93 21.61
CA ASN A 74 22.76 -2.57 22.21
C ASN A 74 22.80 -2.89 23.70
#